data_AF-A0A4Q3JN78-F1
#
_entry.id   AF-A0A4Q3JN78-F1
#
_cell.length_a   1.000
_cell.length_b   1.000
_cell.length_c   1.000
_cell.angle_alpha   90.00
_cell.angle_beta   90.00
_cell.angle_gamma   90.00
#
_symmetry.space_group_name_H-M   'P 1'
#
loop_
_entity.id
_entity.type
_entity.pdbx_description
1 polymer ?
#
loop_
_entity_poly.entity_id
_entity_poly.type
_entity_poly.pdbx_seq_one_letter_code
_entity_poly.pdbx_strand_id
1 'polypeptide(L)'
;MCFRLLTSRLPFEGESATTLLVGKLGHSAPSLGQVTSEQWPALLERFIARALARHRDDRFPSAIEALEAWRDISDRFEQARARCRPLLDRLDAPAA
;
A
#
# COMPACT_ATOMS: atom_id res chain seq x y z
N MET A 1 8.83 -5.19 2.52
CA MET A 1 8.57 -6.12 1.40
C MET A 1 7.26 -5.81 0.69
N CYS A 2 6.14 -5.59 1.40
CA CYS A 2 4.85 -5.26 0.77
C CYS A 2 4.92 -4.10 -0.24
N PHE A 3 5.54 -2.96 0.11
CA PHE A 3 5.72 -1.83 -0.81
C PHE A 3 6.32 -2.24 -2.18
N ARG A 4 7.42 -3.00 -2.17
CA ARG A 4 8.08 -3.46 -3.39
C ARG A 4 7.22 -4.40 -4.23
N LEU A 5 6.38 -5.21 -3.58
CA LEU A 5 5.46 -6.08 -4.32
C LEU A 5 4.38 -5.28 -5.06
N LEU A 6 3.99 -4.12 -4.53
CA LEU A 6 2.96 -3.27 -5.12
C LEU A 6 3.51 -2.28 -6.15
N THR A 7 4.75 -1.81 -5.96
CA THR A 7 5.34 -0.74 -6.79
C THR A 7 6.49 -1.20 -7.67
N SER A 8 6.96 -2.45 -7.49
CA SER A 8 8.21 -2.96 -8.07
C SER A 8 9.47 -2.16 -7.71
N ARG A 9 9.39 -1.22 -6.77
CA ARG A 9 10.49 -0.36 -6.31
C ARG A 9 10.69 -0.44 -4.81
N LEU A 10 11.88 -0.09 -4.33
CA LEU A 10 12.08 0.04 -2.89
C LEU A 10 11.57 1.41 -2.40
N PRO A 11 11.09 1.50 -1.15
CA PRO A 11 10.65 2.78 -0.60
C PRO A 11 11.81 3.77 -0.41
N PHE A 12 13.04 3.27 -0.29
CA PHE A 12 14.26 4.09 -0.24
C PHE A 12 15.33 3.43 -1.11
N GLU A 13 15.90 4.19 -2.03
CA GLU A 13 16.94 3.76 -2.97
C GLU A 13 18.10 4.77 -2.93
N GLY A 14 19.30 4.32 -3.31
CA GLY A 14 20.48 5.17 -3.40
C GLY A 14 21.66 4.40 -3.99
N GLU A 15 22.45 5.05 -4.84
CA GLU A 15 23.63 4.47 -5.49
C GLU A 15 24.78 4.18 -4.51
N SER A 16 24.74 4.81 -3.33
CA SER A 16 25.71 4.62 -2.26
C SER A 16 25.01 4.46 -0.91
N ALA A 17 25.70 3.83 0.05
CA ALA A 17 25.20 3.63 1.40
C ALA A 17 24.87 4.96 2.11
N THR A 18 25.63 6.02 1.80
CA THR A 18 25.40 7.36 2.35
C THR A 18 24.11 7.99 1.81
N THR A 19 23.85 7.90 0.50
CA THR A 19 22.60 8.40 -0.10
C THR A 19 21.37 7.67 0.44
N LEU A 20 21.45 6.35 0.62
CA LEU A 20 20.38 5.56 1.23
C LEU A 20 20.13 6.00 2.68
N LEU A 21 21.19 6.20 3.47
CA LEU A 21 21.09 6.66 4.85
C LEU A 21 20.44 8.03 4.95
N VAL A 22 20.85 8.98 4.10
CA VAL A 22 20.25 10.32 4.01
C VAL A 22 18.77 10.22 3.63
N GLY A 23 18.42 9.38 2.66
CA GLY A 23 17.03 9.14 2.26
C GLY A 23 16.17 8.63 3.42
N LYS A 24 16.68 7.63 4.16
CA LYS A 24 15.96 7.02 5.29
C LYS A 24 15.87 7.93 6.52
N LEU A 25 16.84 8.83 6.72
CA LEU A 25 16.88 9.74 7.87
C LEU A 25 16.13 11.05 7.63
N GLY A 26 16.19 11.58 6.40
CA GLY A 26 15.67 12.89 6.03
C GLY A 26 14.24 12.90 5.50
N HIS A 27 13.73 11.78 5.00
CA HIS A 27 12.43 11.73 4.32
C HIS A 27 11.54 10.60 4.82
N SER A 28 10.22 10.83 4.79
CA SER A 28 9.25 9.77 4.98
C SER A 28 9.19 8.88 3.73
N ALA A 29 8.76 7.63 3.88
CA ALA A 29 8.56 6.75 2.72
C ALA A 29 7.55 7.39 1.75
N PRO A 30 7.78 7.30 0.43
CA PRO A 30 6.83 7.79 -0.55
C PRO A 30 5.52 6.98 -0.48
N SER A 31 4.40 7.61 -0.83
CA SER A 31 3.12 6.93 -1.02
C SER A 31 3.13 6.02 -2.26
N LEU A 32 2.18 5.07 -2.33
CA LEU A 32 2.06 4.19 -3.49
C LEU A 32 1.74 5.00 -4.76
N GLY A 33 0.84 5.97 -4.66
CA GLY A 33 0.48 6.85 -5.77
C GLY A 33 1.63 7.71 -6.28
N GLN A 34 2.53 8.18 -5.39
CA GLN A 34 3.72 8.92 -5.82
C GLN A 34 4.68 8.08 -6.66
N VAL A 35 4.75 6.76 -6.41
CA VAL A 35 5.69 5.88 -7.13
C VAL A 35 5.08 5.29 -8.40
N THR A 36 3.79 5.02 -8.39
CA THR A 36 3.07 4.37 -9.50
C THR A 36 2.38 5.35 -10.43
N SER A 37 2.20 6.60 -10.01
CA SER A 37 1.36 7.60 -10.70
C SER A 37 -0.11 7.17 -10.86
N GLU A 38 -0.58 6.25 -10.01
CA GLU A 38 -1.93 5.71 -10.01
C GLU A 38 -2.70 6.11 -8.74
N GLN A 39 -4.03 6.07 -8.81
CA GLN A 39 -4.87 6.28 -7.64
C GLN A 39 -5.02 4.97 -6.86
N TRP A 40 -4.54 4.96 -5.62
CA TRP A 40 -4.67 3.83 -4.71
C TRP A 40 -5.78 4.06 -3.68
N PRO A 41 -6.45 2.98 -3.22
CA PRO A 41 -7.43 3.10 -2.15
C PRO A 41 -6.80 3.66 -0.87
N ALA A 42 -7.45 4.66 -0.26
CA ALA A 42 -6.93 5.36 0.90
C ALA A 42 -6.61 4.44 2.10
N LEU A 43 -7.35 3.35 2.28
CA LEU A 43 -7.08 2.36 3.33
C LEU A 43 -5.70 1.70 3.15
N LEU A 44 -5.32 1.39 1.91
CA LEU A 44 -4.04 0.77 1.62
C LEU A 44 -2.87 1.74 1.81
N GLU A 45 -3.02 2.98 1.31
CA GLU A 45 -2.04 4.05 1.50
C GLU A 45 -1.76 4.29 2.99
N ARG A 46 -2.81 4.38 3.80
CA ARG A 46 -2.69 4.56 5.26
C ARG A 46 -2.00 3.37 5.93
N PHE A 47 -2.30 2.15 5.52
CA PHE A 47 -1.67 0.95 6.05
C PHE A 47 -0.16 0.94 5.77
N ILE A 48 0.23 1.19 4.52
CA ILE A 48 1.64 1.21 4.11
C ILE A 48 2.40 2.35 4.78
N ALA A 49 1.81 3.55 4.84
CA ALA A 49 2.40 4.70 5.53
C ALA A 49 2.66 4.39 7.01
N ARG A 50 1.69 3.79 7.71
CA ARG A 50 1.85 3.37 9.11
C ARG A 50 2.91 2.29 9.27
N ALA A 51 2.93 1.28 8.39
CA ALA A 51 3.91 0.20 8.46
C ALA A 51 5.36 0.67 8.24
N LEU A 52 5.54 1.71 7.41
CA LEU A 52 6.83 2.30 7.07
C LEU A 52 7.18 3.54 7.90
N ALA A 53 6.39 3.87 8.92
CA ALA A 53 6.60 5.07 9.72
C ALA A 53 8.00 5.07 10.37
N ARG A 54 8.61 6.25 10.41
CA ARG A 54 9.99 6.43 10.88
C ARG A 54 10.11 6.10 12.37
N HIS A 55 9.21 6.67 13.18
CA HIS A 55 9.21 6.42 14.61
C HIS A 55 8.53 5.09 14.90
N ARG A 56 9.13 4.30 15.79
CA ARG A 56 8.57 2.99 16.16
C ARG A 56 7.17 3.10 16.77
N ASP A 57 6.92 4.18 17.50
CA ASP A 57 5.66 4.40 18.21
C ASP A 57 4.51 4.76 17.25
N ASP A 58 4.83 5.19 16.03
CA ASP A 58 3.86 5.44 14.96
C ASP A 58 3.53 4.16 14.16
N ARG A 59 4.31 3.08 14.33
CA ARG A 59 4.11 1.82 13.61
C ARG A 59 3.06 0.94 14.29
N PHE A 60 2.84 -0.25 13.72
CA PHE A 60 2.11 -1.30 14.43
C PHE A 60 2.95 -1.79 15.61
N PRO A 61 2.38 -1.85 16.83
CA PRO A 61 3.05 -2.36 18.03
C PRO A 61 3.61 -3.77 17.86
N SER A 62 2.97 -4.60 17.02
CA SER A 62 3.42 -5.95 16.72
C SER A 62 3.15 -6.35 15.27
N ALA A 63 3.83 -7.41 14.82
CA ALA A 63 3.56 -8.01 13.52
C ALA A 63 2.15 -8.64 13.44
N ILE A 64 1.59 -9.09 14.57
CA ILE A 64 0.25 -9.66 14.64
C ILE A 64 -0.80 -8.58 14.39
N GLU A 65 -0.67 -7.42 15.03
CA GLU A 65 -1.57 -6.29 14.80
C GLU A 65 -1.51 -5.78 13.35
N ALA A 66 -0.31 -5.77 12.75
CA ALA A 66 -0.17 -5.44 11.33
C ALA A 66 -0.88 -6.47 10.42
N LEU A 67 -0.81 -7.76 10.77
CA LEU A 67 -1.49 -8.83 10.04
C LEU A 67 -3.02 -8.74 10.16
N GLU A 68 -3.53 -8.44 11.35
CA GLU A 68 -4.97 -8.24 11.58
C GLU A 68 -5.49 -7.05 10.78
N ALA A 69 -4.78 -5.92 10.79
CA ALA A 69 -5.13 -4.76 9.97
C ALA A 69 -5.10 -5.09 8.46
N TRP A 70 -4.14 -5.91 8.01
CA TRP A 70 -4.08 -6.36 6.62
C TRP A 70 -5.27 -7.26 6.23
N ARG A 71 -5.70 -8.15 7.13
CA ARG A 71 -6.85 -9.03 6.92
C ARG A 71 -8.15 -8.23 6.80
N ASP A 72 -8.38 -7.26 7.69
CA ASP A 72 -9.55 -6.36 7.61
C ASP A 72 -9.59 -5.60 6.28
N ILE A 73 -8.45 -5.10 5.79
CA ILE A 73 -8.35 -4.45 4.48
C ILE A 73 -8.70 -5.42 3.36
N SER A 74 -8.14 -6.63 3.41
CA SER A 74 -8.36 -7.68 2.39
C SER A 74 -9.84 -8.08 2.32
N ASP A 75 -10.49 -8.28 3.47
CA ASP A 75 -11.91 -8.61 3.56
C ASP A 75 -12.80 -7.51 3.00
N ARG A 76 -12.46 -6.24 3.26
CA ARG A 76 -13.20 -5.10 2.69
C ARG A 76 -13.07 -5.03 1.18
N PHE A 77 -11.89 -5.33 0.62
CA PHE A 77 -11.71 -5.40 -0.82
C PHE A 77 -12.49 -6.54 -1.45
N GLU A 78 -12.51 -7.71 -0.80
CA GLU A 78 -13.30 -8.85 -1.28
C GLU A 78 -14.79 -8.50 -1.30
N GLN A 79 -15.29 -7.86 -0.24
CA GLN A 79 -16.68 -7.39 -0.16
C GLN A 79 -16.99 -6.34 -1.22
N ALA A 80 -16.12 -5.37 -1.44
CA ALA A 80 -16.30 -4.37 -2.49
C ALA A 80 -16.33 -5.01 -3.88
N ARG A 81 -15.42 -5.96 -4.15
CA ARG A 81 -15.37 -6.72 -5.40
C ARG A 81 -16.65 -7.54 -5.62
N ALA A 82 -17.12 -8.24 -4.59
CA ALA A 82 -18.36 -9.01 -4.66
C ALA A 82 -19.59 -8.12 -4.95
N ARG A 83 -19.63 -6.90 -4.40
CA ARG A 83 -20.71 -5.93 -4.66
C ARG A 83 -20.67 -5.38 -6.09
N CYS A 84 -19.48 -5.12 -6.63
CA CYS A 84 -19.32 -4.58 -7.98
C CYS A 84 -19.38 -5.64 -9.08
N ARG A 85 -19.21 -6.93 -8.76
CA ARG A 85 -19.23 -8.02 -9.75
C ARG A 85 -20.45 -8.01 -10.68
N PRO A 86 -21.70 -7.90 -10.17
CA PRO A 86 -22.87 -7.86 -11.05
C PRO A 86 -22.91 -6.63 -11.97
N LEU A 87 -22.25 -5.53 -11.60
CA LEU A 87 -22.15 -4.35 -12.45
C LEU A 87 -21.12 -4.55 -13.58
N LEU A 88 -19.99 -5.18 -13.28
CA LEU A 88 -18.98 -5.53 -14.29
C LEU A 88 -19.55 -6.53 -15.29
N ASP A 89 -20.23 -7.57 -14.82
CA ASP A 89 -20.87 -8.58 -15.68
C ASP A 89 -21.90 -7.95 -16.65
N ARG A 90 -22.51 -6.82 -16.27
CA ARG A 90 -23.45 -6.06 -17.12
C ARG A 90 -22.76 -5.13 -18.11
N LEU A 91 -21.57 -4.63 -17.81
CA LEU A 91 -20.78 -3.81 -18.73
C LEU A 91 -20.14 -4.66 -19.83
N ASP A 92 -19.82 -5.91 -19.52
CA ASP A 92 -19.23 -6.87 -20.45
C ASP A 92 -20.27 -7.63 -21.31
N ALA A 93 -21.57 -7.46 -21.03
CA ALA A 93 -22.64 -8.04 -21.84
C ALA A 93 -22.72 -7.33 -23.21
N PRO A 94 -22.85 -8.06 -24.33
CA PRO A 94 -22.94 -7.45 -25.65
C PRO A 94 -24.19 -6.55 -25.72
N ALA A 95 -24.02 -5.34 -26.28
CA ALA A 95 -25.12 -4.43 -26.53
C ALA A 95 -26.13 -5.13 -27.46
N ALA A 96 -27.33 -5.37 -26.93
CA ALA A 96 -28.45 -5.98 -27.65
C ALA A 96 -28.98 -5.05 -28.77
#